data_AF-A0A8J7W8Z9-F1
#
_entry.id   AF-A0A8J7W8Z9-F1
#
_cell.length_a   1.000
_cell.length_b   1.000
_cell.length_c   1.000
_cell.angle_alpha   90.00
_cell.angle_beta   90.00
_cell.angle_gamma   90.00
#
_symmetry.space_group_name_H-M   'P 1'
#
loop_
_entity.id
_entity.type
_entity.pdbx_description
1 polymer ?
#
loop_
_entity_poly.entity_id
_entity_poly.type
_entity_poly.pdbx_seq_one_letter_code
_entity_poly.pdbx_strand_id
1 'polypeptide(L)'
;MLKQFQAEALDCIYESVTDPDALTRFMTAMICRFGGTAGDVVTEHPALRRIETHASFGFDPAFRASYDEDYLGRNRWVDGLARMPAGGCHVVETVTPAFRETPYYRDWALPQGLAQSLGALVE
;
A
#
# COMPACT_ATOMS: atom_id res chain seq x y z
N MET A 1 0.48 15.39 -20.95
CA MET A 1 0.36 14.00 -20.48
C MET A 1 0.32 13.91 -18.94
N LEU A 2 1.31 14.43 -18.20
CA LEU A 2 1.26 14.37 -16.72
C LEU A 2 0.06 15.11 -16.11
N LYS A 3 -0.27 16.31 -16.60
CA LYS A 3 -1.44 17.09 -16.14
C LYS A 3 -2.78 16.39 -16.36
N GLN A 4 -2.88 15.60 -17.44
CA GLN A 4 -4.09 14.86 -17.76
C GLN A 4 -4.27 13.67 -16.82
N PHE A 5 -3.19 12.90 -16.61
CA PHE A 5 -3.19 11.83 -15.60
C PHE A 5 -3.50 12.34 -14.19
N GLN A 6 -2.98 13.52 -13.81
CA GLN A 6 -3.28 14.13 -12.51
C GLN A 6 -4.78 14.44 -12.36
N ALA A 7 -5.43 14.97 -13.41
CA ALA A 7 -6.86 15.24 -13.38
C ALA A 7 -7.66 13.93 -13.25
N GLU A 8 -7.37 12.92 -14.08
CA GLU A 8 -8.04 11.62 -14.05
C GLU A 8 -7.88 10.91 -12.68
N ALA A 9 -6.69 11.00 -12.09
CA ALA A 9 -6.41 10.45 -10.77
C ALA A 9 -7.21 11.17 -9.66
N LEU A 10 -7.31 12.50 -9.73
CA LEU A 10 -8.12 13.30 -8.80
C LEU A 10 -9.61 13.00 -8.96
N ASP A 11 -10.11 12.85 -10.18
CA ASP A 11 -11.51 12.52 -10.45
C ASP A 11 -11.88 11.19 -9.78
N CYS A 12 -11.02 10.16 -9.89
CA CYS A 12 -11.23 8.88 -9.19
C CYS A 12 -11.29 9.04 -7.66
N ILE A 13 -10.47 9.93 -7.09
CA ILE A 13 -10.48 10.20 -5.64
C ILE A 13 -11.81 10.85 -5.24
N TYR A 14 -12.30 11.84 -5.99
CA TYR A 14 -13.58 12.49 -5.69
C TYR A 14 -14.78 11.56 -5.90
N GLU A 15 -14.76 10.73 -6.95
CA GLU A 15 -15.80 9.75 -7.24
C GLU A 15 -15.93 8.68 -6.14
N SER A 16 -14.85 8.40 -5.41
CA SER A 16 -14.83 7.38 -4.34
C SER A 16 -15.84 7.62 -3.22
N VAL A 17 -16.33 8.85 -3.06
CA VAL A 17 -17.39 9.19 -2.09
C VAL A 17 -18.71 8.46 -2.41
N THR A 18 -18.95 8.17 -3.69
CA THR A 18 -20.22 7.57 -4.16
C THR A 18 -20.04 6.29 -4.96
N ASP A 19 -18.83 6.04 -5.47
CA ASP A 19 -18.49 4.85 -6.24
C ASP A 19 -17.40 4.04 -5.50
N PRO A 20 -17.75 2.85 -4.96
CA PRO A 20 -16.79 2.02 -4.24
C PRO A 20 -15.63 1.52 -5.13
N ASP A 21 -15.78 1.49 -6.45
CA ASP A 21 -14.75 0.98 -7.36
C ASP A 21 -13.75 2.07 -7.80
N ALA A 22 -14.02 3.34 -7.50
CA ALA A 22 -13.21 4.46 -7.98
C ALA A 22 -11.76 4.41 -7.47
N LEU A 23 -11.53 3.98 -6.22
CA LEU A 23 -10.17 3.82 -5.67
C LEU A 23 -9.41 2.65 -6.33
N THR A 24 -10.12 1.60 -6.74
CA THR A 24 -9.51 0.50 -7.50
C THR A 24 -9.09 0.96 -8.89
N ARG A 25 -9.90 1.79 -9.55
CA ARG A 25 -9.54 2.43 -10.83
C ARG A 25 -8.33 3.36 -10.66
N PHE A 26 -8.32 4.19 -9.62
CA PHE A 26 -7.18 5.05 -9.27
C PHE A 26 -5.90 4.24 -9.10
N MET A 27 -5.92 3.19 -8.27
CA MET A 27 -4.74 2.36 -8.01
C MET A 27 -4.23 1.63 -9.25
N THR A 28 -5.14 1.09 -10.05
CA THR A 28 -4.78 0.44 -11.32
C THR A 28 -4.09 1.44 -12.25
N ALA A 29 -4.63 2.66 -12.38
CA ALA A 29 -4.02 3.72 -13.19
C ALA A 29 -2.64 4.12 -12.68
N MET A 30 -2.46 4.29 -11.36
CA MET A 30 -1.17 4.59 -10.73
C MET A 30 -0.12 3.51 -11.03
N ILE A 31 -0.48 2.25 -10.81
CA ILE A 31 0.41 1.10 -11.02
C ILE A 31 0.82 1.00 -12.49
N CYS A 32 -0.13 1.06 -13.42
CA CYS A 32 0.17 1.03 -14.86
C CYS A 32 1.03 2.23 -15.29
N ARG A 33 0.79 3.41 -14.72
CA ARG A 33 1.49 4.64 -15.11
C ARG A 33 2.95 4.69 -14.66
N PHE A 34 3.22 4.19 -13.46
CA PHE A 34 4.53 4.25 -12.82
C PHE A 34 5.29 2.92 -12.87
N GLY A 35 4.71 1.88 -13.47
CA GLY A 35 5.33 0.56 -13.57
C GLY A 35 5.41 -0.17 -12.24
N GLY A 36 4.42 0.06 -11.36
CA GLY A 36 4.29 -0.71 -10.12
C GLY A 36 3.91 -2.16 -10.38
N THR A 37 4.13 -3.03 -9.41
CA THR A 37 3.71 -4.44 -9.46
C THR A 37 2.43 -4.67 -8.67
N ALA A 38 2.34 -4.06 -7.48
CA ALA A 38 1.20 -4.17 -6.58
C ALA A 38 1.05 -2.88 -5.76
N GLY A 39 -0.11 -2.71 -5.13
CA GLY A 39 -0.37 -1.60 -4.24
C GLY A 39 -1.79 -1.61 -3.69
N ASP A 40 -1.99 -0.88 -2.60
CA ASP A 40 -3.24 -0.77 -1.87
C ASP A 40 -3.56 0.67 -1.45
N VAL A 41 -4.85 0.90 -1.20
CA VAL A 41 -5.34 2.05 -0.43
C VAL A 41 -6.03 1.46 0.79
N VAL A 42 -5.50 1.77 1.97
CA VAL A 42 -5.99 1.21 3.22
C VAL A 42 -6.20 2.28 4.26
N THR A 43 -7.16 2.07 5.14
CA THR A 43 -7.23 2.75 6.42
C THR A 43 -6.80 1.77 7.50
N GLU A 44 -5.69 2.09 8.17
CA GLU A 44 -5.27 1.36 9.34
C GLU A 44 -5.94 1.93 10.59
N HIS A 45 -6.49 1.07 11.44
CA HIS A 45 -7.01 1.41 12.75
C HIS A 45 -6.15 0.74 13.83
N PRO A 46 -5.01 1.34 14.23
CA PRO A 46 -4.08 0.72 15.17
C PRO A 46 -4.73 0.32 16.50
N ALA A 47 -5.62 1.18 17.02
CA ALA A 47 -6.35 0.93 18.27
C ALA A 47 -7.28 -0.29 18.21
N LEU A 48 -7.82 -0.58 17.03
CA LEU A 48 -8.72 -1.72 16.78
C LEU A 48 -7.98 -2.93 16.19
N ARG A 49 -6.67 -2.80 15.91
CA ARG A 49 -5.85 -3.79 15.20
C ARG A 49 -6.53 -4.27 13.91
N ARG A 50 -7.14 -3.33 13.18
CA ARG A 50 -7.89 -3.59 11.95
C ARG A 50 -7.29 -2.80 10.81
N ILE A 51 -7.21 -3.40 9.63
CA ILE A 51 -6.93 -2.73 8.37
C ILE A 51 -8.19 -2.83 7.52
N GLU A 52 -8.65 -1.71 6.98
CA GLU A 52 -9.73 -1.66 6.01
C GLU A 52 -9.15 -1.37 4.63
N THR A 53 -9.31 -2.30 3.71
CA THR A 53 -8.81 -2.18 2.34
C THR A 53 -9.87 -1.58 1.44
N HIS A 54 -9.59 -0.41 0.89
CA HIS A 54 -10.47 0.29 -0.07
C HIS A 54 -10.14 -0.06 -1.52
N ALA A 55 -8.86 -0.32 -1.80
CA ALA A 55 -8.39 -0.78 -3.09
C ALA A 55 -7.16 -1.66 -2.91
N SER A 56 -7.00 -2.67 -3.77
CA SER A 56 -5.85 -3.57 -3.76
C SER A 56 -5.65 -4.13 -5.16
N PHE A 57 -4.42 -4.13 -5.66
CA PHE A 57 -4.08 -4.62 -6.99
C PHE A 57 -2.73 -5.36 -6.97
N GLY A 58 -2.60 -6.41 -7.78
CA GLY A 58 -1.32 -7.03 -8.12
C GLY A 58 -0.69 -7.96 -7.07
N PHE A 59 -1.18 -7.97 -5.83
CA PHE A 59 -0.75 -8.95 -4.82
C PHE A 59 -1.23 -10.36 -5.16
N ASP A 60 -0.41 -11.37 -4.85
CA ASP A 60 -0.82 -12.76 -4.98
C ASP A 60 -1.88 -13.11 -3.90
N PRO A 61 -3.07 -13.62 -4.28
CA PRO A 61 -4.12 -13.96 -3.32
C PRO A 61 -3.69 -14.95 -2.22
N ALA A 62 -2.79 -15.90 -2.53
CA ALA A 62 -2.31 -16.89 -1.56
C ALA A 62 -1.39 -16.24 -0.50
N PHE A 63 -0.60 -15.25 -0.92
CA PHE A 63 0.22 -14.45 0.00
C PHE A 63 -0.64 -13.49 0.81
N ARG A 64 -1.71 -12.95 0.24
CA ARG A 64 -2.63 -12.09 1.00
C ARG A 64 -3.31 -12.81 2.15
N ALA A 65 -3.70 -14.07 1.97
CA ALA A 65 -4.28 -14.89 3.04
C ALA A 65 -3.30 -15.16 4.18
N SER A 66 -2.03 -15.47 3.86
CA SER A 66 -0.98 -15.71 4.88
C SER A 66 -0.47 -14.43 5.54
N TYR A 67 -0.65 -13.25 4.92
CA TYR A 67 -0.24 -11.98 5.50
C TYR A 67 -0.90 -11.73 6.88
N ASP A 68 -2.22 -11.87 6.93
CA ASP A 68 -3.01 -11.61 8.12
C ASP A 68 -2.72 -12.64 9.23
N GLU A 69 -2.42 -13.87 8.85
CA GLU A 69 -2.13 -14.97 9.79
C GLU A 69 -0.73 -14.85 10.39
N ASP A 70 0.29 -14.54 9.58
CA ASP A 70 1.69 -14.65 9.99
C ASP A 70 2.32 -13.32 10.40
N TYR A 71 1.85 -12.19 9.87
CA TYR A 71 2.54 -10.90 9.97
C TYR A 71 1.71 -9.77 10.59
N LEU A 72 0.40 -9.94 10.78
CA LEU A 72 -0.45 -8.91 11.40
C LEU A 72 0.03 -8.56 12.82
N GLY A 73 0.48 -7.32 13.00
CA GLY A 73 1.04 -6.82 14.26
C GLY A 73 2.44 -7.32 14.62
N ARG A 74 3.14 -8.00 13.69
CA ARG A 74 4.57 -8.36 13.79
C ARG A 74 5.40 -7.75 12.66
N ASN A 75 4.75 -7.16 11.67
CA ASN A 75 5.40 -6.54 10.54
C ASN A 75 6.06 -5.21 10.96
N ARG A 76 7.39 -5.20 11.04
CA ARG A 76 8.18 -3.99 11.34
C ARG A 76 7.93 -2.83 10.37
N TRP A 77 7.44 -3.13 9.17
CA TRP A 77 7.01 -2.12 8.21
C TRP A 77 5.82 -1.32 8.71
N VAL A 78 4.78 -2.00 9.20
CA VAL A 78 3.60 -1.37 9.81
C VAL A 78 4.00 -0.55 11.04
N ASP A 79 4.88 -1.08 11.89
CA ASP A 79 5.39 -0.34 13.06
C ASP A 79 6.14 0.94 12.66
N GLY A 80 6.84 0.92 11.52
CA GLY A 80 7.52 2.09 10.96
C GLY A 80 6.55 3.13 10.44
N LEU A 81 5.51 2.70 9.70
CA LEU A 81 4.45 3.57 9.19
C LEU A 81 3.69 4.26 10.34
N ALA A 82 3.37 3.53 11.40
CA ALA A 82 2.64 4.07 12.56
C ALA A 82 3.40 5.21 13.29
N ARG A 83 4.70 5.39 13.06
CA ARG A 83 5.52 6.46 13.64
C ARG A 83 5.68 7.66 12.72
N MET A 84 5.21 7.57 11.49
CA MET A 84 5.32 8.67 10.54
C MET A 84 4.30 9.76 10.83
N PRO A 85 4.65 11.03 10.61
CA PRO A 85 3.67 12.10 10.62
C PRO A 85 2.69 11.94 9.45
N ALA A 86 1.43 12.29 9.68
CA ALA A 86 0.46 12.35 8.62
C ALA A 86 0.85 13.41 7.56
N GLY A 87 0.43 13.18 6.32
CA GLY A 87 0.88 13.96 5.15
C GLY A 87 2.30 13.61 4.67
N GLY A 88 2.97 12.66 5.33
CA GLY A 88 4.30 12.21 4.95
C GLY A 88 4.29 11.19 3.81
N CYS A 89 5.31 11.25 2.95
CA CYS A 89 5.62 10.20 1.98
C CYS A 89 6.76 9.31 2.50
N HIS A 90 6.77 8.05 2.09
CA HIS A 90 7.81 7.10 2.48
C HIS A 90 8.25 6.22 1.34
N VAL A 91 9.49 5.74 1.46
CA VAL A 91 9.95 4.51 0.81
C VAL A 91 10.25 3.46 1.88
N VAL A 92 10.22 2.18 1.53
CA VAL A 92 10.37 1.10 2.52
C VAL A 92 11.63 1.24 3.38
N GLU A 93 12.75 1.70 2.82
CA GLU A 93 14.01 1.90 3.55
C GLU A 93 13.93 3.00 4.61
N THR A 94 13.08 4.01 4.42
CA THR A 94 12.92 5.11 5.38
C THR A 94 12.12 4.70 6.61
N VAL A 95 11.24 3.71 6.48
CA VAL A 95 10.37 3.24 7.56
C VAL A 95 10.88 1.96 8.20
N THR A 96 11.64 1.15 7.46
CA THR A 96 12.22 -0.11 7.93
C THR A 96 13.65 -0.24 7.42
N PRO A 97 14.63 0.33 8.15
CA PRO A 97 16.03 0.09 7.86
C PRO A 97 16.33 -1.41 7.81
N ALA A 98 17.16 -1.83 6.85
CA ALA A 98 17.45 -3.24 6.58
C ALA A 98 16.20 -4.10 6.29
N PHE A 99 15.17 -3.52 5.64
CA PHE A 99 13.95 -4.23 5.22
C PHE A 99 14.25 -5.59 4.55
N ARG A 100 15.27 -5.64 3.69
CA ARG A 100 15.67 -6.85 2.95
C ARG A 100 16.20 -7.99 3.83
N GLU A 101 16.53 -7.71 5.08
CA GLU A 101 16.99 -8.71 6.05
C GLU A 101 15.83 -9.25 6.90
N THR A 102 14.63 -8.68 6.79
CA THR A 102 13.47 -9.10 7.58
C THR A 102 12.87 -10.41 7.07
N PRO A 103 12.27 -11.24 7.97
CA PRO A 103 11.49 -12.41 7.56
C PRO A 103 10.35 -12.03 6.62
N TYR A 104 9.65 -10.93 6.89
CA TYR A 104 8.59 -10.43 6.02
C TYR A 104 9.05 -10.20 4.57
N TYR A 105 10.22 -9.58 4.38
CA TYR A 105 10.75 -9.42 3.02
C TYR A 105 11.05 -10.78 2.38
N ARG A 106 11.77 -11.66 3.07
CA ARG A 106 12.23 -12.93 2.52
C ARG A 106 11.09 -13.88 2.17
N ASP A 107 10.13 -13.98 3.08
CA ASP A 107 9.11 -15.02 3.07
C ASP A 107 7.84 -14.56 2.37
N TRP A 108 7.56 -13.24 2.36
CA TRP A 108 6.33 -12.68 1.82
C TRP A 108 6.55 -11.77 0.61
N ALA A 109 7.40 -10.74 0.72
CA ALA A 109 7.54 -9.74 -0.34
C ALA A 109 8.37 -10.22 -1.54
N LEU A 110 9.51 -10.88 -1.28
CA LEU A 110 10.47 -11.33 -2.30
C LEU A 110 9.86 -12.37 -3.27
N PRO A 111 9.09 -13.40 -2.83
CA PRO A 111 8.46 -14.34 -3.76
C PRO A 111 7.48 -13.69 -4.74
N GLN A 112 6.89 -12.55 -4.35
CA GLN A 112 5.99 -11.74 -5.19
C GLN A 112 6.74 -10.72 -6.07
N GLY A 113 8.07 -10.68 -6.02
CA GLY A 113 8.88 -9.70 -6.74
C GLY A 113 8.82 -8.28 -6.15
N LEU A 114 8.32 -8.12 -4.92
CA LEU A 114 8.14 -6.82 -4.28
C LEU A 114 9.44 -6.41 -3.57
N ALA A 115 10.25 -5.58 -4.24
CA ALA A 115 11.57 -5.19 -3.75
C ALA A 115 11.62 -3.81 -3.10
N GLN A 116 10.71 -2.91 -3.48
CA GLN A 116 10.68 -1.50 -3.10
C GLN A 116 9.22 -1.09 -2.90
N SER A 117 8.99 -0.07 -2.07
CA SER A 117 7.68 0.56 -1.94
C SER A 117 7.81 2.06 -1.97
N LEU A 118 6.75 2.72 -2.41
CA LEU A 118 6.50 4.15 -2.27
C LEU A 118 5.07 4.29 -1.77
N GLY A 119 4.86 5.13 -0.76
CA GLY A 119 3.53 5.40 -0.25
C GLY A 119 3.45 6.76 0.42
N ALA A 120 2.23 7.12 0.81
CA ALA A 120 1.96 8.33 1.57
C ALA A 120 0.91 8.03 2.64
N LEU A 121 1.06 8.67 3.80
CA LEU A 121 0.07 8.65 4.86
C LEU A 121 -0.77 9.91 4.75
N VAL A 122 -2.09 9.76 4.80
CA VAL A 122 -3.07 10.85 4.78
C VAL A 122 -3.93 10.77 6.05
N GLU A 123 -4.46 11.92 6.48
CA GLU A 123 -5.40 12.01 7.63
C GLU A 123 -6.83 11.64 7.24
#